data_AF-A0A7H1NS15-F1
#
_entry.id   AF-A0A7H1NS15-F1
#
_cell.length_a   1.000
_cell.length_b   1.000
_cell.length_c   1.000
_cell.angle_alpha   90.00
_cell.angle_beta   90.00
_cell.angle_gamma   90.00
#
_symmetry.space_group_name_H-M   'P 1'
#
loop_
_entity.id
_entity.type
_entity.pdbx_description
1 polymer ?
#
loop_
_entity_poly.entity_id
_entity_poly.type
_entity_poly.pdbx_seq_one_letter_code
_entity_poly.pdbx_strand_id
1 'polypeptide(L)'
;MNLPLMPKATAVWLIEKTALTFDQIAEFCGMHPLEVQAIADGEVAHGIVGYDPVANHQVKAEDIARCEADSKRRLTLLKPSNPLPRRTKGARYTPVAKRNDRPDAIAFLLRNFPQLSEQQISKLLGTTKDTIIKVRERQHWNSANIKPRDPVILGLCSQTDLNAAVNAANERLTREGQAIPPSTLYPPFEGFENTEPPTPTETKEGTTAFPMFYQKEE
;
A
#
# COMPACT_ATOMS: atom_id res chain seq x y z
N MET A 1 11.80 -4.88 26.35
CA MET A 1 12.60 -6.07 26.01
C MET A 1 11.95 -6.75 24.81
N ASN A 2 12.72 -7.27 23.86
CA ASN A 2 12.16 -8.09 22.79
C ASN A 2 11.91 -9.49 23.35
N LEU A 3 10.74 -10.07 23.06
CA LEU A 3 10.39 -11.43 23.42
C LEU A 3 10.48 -12.34 22.19
N PRO A 4 10.71 -13.66 22.37
CA PRO A 4 10.61 -14.64 21.30
C PRO A 4 9.19 -14.71 20.73
N LEU A 5 9.08 -15.13 19.47
CA LEU A 5 7.80 -15.14 18.73
C LEU A 5 6.73 -16.02 19.40
N MET A 6 7.14 -17.10 20.06
CA MET A 6 6.26 -18.07 20.74
C MET A 6 6.79 -18.39 22.14
N PRO A 7 6.66 -17.50 23.13
CA PRO A 7 7.37 -17.62 24.40
C PRO A 7 7.14 -18.92 25.18
N LYS A 8 5.90 -19.42 25.22
CA LYS A 8 5.57 -20.69 25.90
C LYS A 8 6.16 -21.90 25.19
N ALA A 9 6.05 -21.97 23.86
CA ALA A 9 6.61 -23.08 23.08
C ALA A 9 8.14 -23.06 23.08
N THR A 10 8.75 -21.87 23.07
CA THR A 10 10.19 -21.71 23.20
C THR A 10 10.68 -22.09 24.60
N ALA A 11 9.93 -21.76 25.66
CA ALA A 11 10.25 -22.22 27.01
C ALA A 11 10.22 -23.76 27.12
N VAL A 12 9.21 -24.43 26.57
CA VAL A 12 9.14 -25.91 26.51
C VAL A 12 10.40 -26.48 25.84
N TRP A 13 10.78 -25.94 24.68
CA TRP A 13 11.97 -26.40 23.96
C TRP A 13 13.26 -26.17 24.75
N LEU A 14 13.42 -25.00 25.39
CA LEU A 14 14.60 -24.68 26.19
C LEU A 14 14.71 -25.59 27.42
N ILE A 15 13.61 -25.86 28.11
CA ILE A 15 13.58 -26.78 29.26
C ILE A 15 13.98 -28.21 28.83
N GLU A 16 13.51 -28.66 27.67
CA GLU A 16 13.78 -30.02 27.19
C GLU A 16 15.17 -30.22 26.57
N LYS A 17 15.73 -29.19 25.93
CA LYS A 17 16.92 -29.30 25.07
C LYS A 17 18.16 -28.58 25.59
N THR A 18 18.04 -27.83 26.69
CA THR A 18 19.15 -27.05 27.26
C THR A 18 19.24 -27.25 28.77
N ALA A 19 20.41 -26.96 29.35
CA ALA A 19 20.65 -26.99 30.80
C ALA A 19 20.51 -25.59 31.45
N LEU A 20 19.72 -24.70 30.85
CA LEU A 20 19.50 -23.34 31.36
C LEU A 20 18.69 -23.35 32.66
N THR A 21 18.97 -22.39 33.54
CA THR A 21 18.19 -22.20 34.76
C THR A 21 16.80 -21.63 34.47
N PHE A 22 15.82 -21.91 35.33
CA PHE A 22 14.45 -21.41 35.17
C PHE A 22 14.40 -19.88 35.12
N ASP A 23 15.26 -19.18 35.88
CA ASP A 23 15.37 -17.72 35.85
C ASP A 23 15.86 -17.19 34.50
N GLN A 24 16.82 -17.89 33.85
CA GLN A 24 17.31 -17.50 32.52
C GLN A 24 16.24 -17.69 31.45
N ILE A 25 15.48 -18.78 31.52
CA ILE A 25 14.38 -19.06 30.59
C ILE A 25 13.23 -18.06 30.81
N ALA A 26 12.91 -17.78 32.07
CA ALA A 26 11.90 -16.80 32.48
C ALA A 26 12.21 -15.41 31.93
N GLU A 27 13.45 -14.94 32.07
CA GLU A 27 13.87 -13.63 31.57
C GLU A 27 13.87 -13.58 30.03
N PHE A 28 14.31 -14.64 29.37
CA PHE A 28 14.32 -14.71 27.91
C PHE A 28 12.92 -14.76 27.29
N CYS A 29 12.02 -15.57 27.87
CA CYS A 29 10.65 -15.72 27.41
C CYS A 29 9.68 -14.67 28.00
N GLY A 30 10.15 -13.81 28.91
CA GLY A 30 9.33 -12.78 29.56
C GLY A 30 8.19 -13.35 30.42
N MET A 31 8.43 -14.48 31.08
CA MET A 31 7.48 -15.16 31.97
C MET A 31 8.03 -15.26 33.39
N HIS A 32 7.19 -15.57 34.37
CA HIS A 32 7.64 -15.73 35.75
C HIS A 32 8.36 -17.09 35.92
N PRO A 33 9.41 -17.21 36.75
CA PRO A 33 10.09 -18.50 36.99
C PRO A 33 9.15 -19.64 37.43
N LEU A 34 8.11 -19.32 38.19
CA LEU A 34 7.06 -20.28 38.57
C LEU A 34 6.26 -20.81 37.38
N GLU A 35 6.05 -20.00 36.33
CA GLU A 35 5.41 -20.47 35.09
C GLU A 35 6.33 -21.41 34.33
N VAL A 36 7.64 -21.14 34.29
CA VAL A 36 8.65 -22.03 33.70
C VAL A 36 8.69 -23.36 34.44
N GLN A 37 8.64 -23.32 35.78
CA GLN A 37 8.58 -24.51 36.62
C GLN A 37 7.31 -25.33 36.35
N ALA A 38 6.14 -24.69 36.29
CA ALA A 38 4.88 -25.38 35.97
C ALA A 38 4.86 -25.96 34.53
N ILE A 39 5.64 -25.38 33.61
CA ILE A 39 5.86 -25.97 32.28
C ILE A 39 6.77 -27.21 32.37
N ALA A 40 7.85 -27.14 33.17
CA ALA A 40 8.75 -28.26 33.41
C ALA A 40 8.04 -29.44 34.12
N ASP A 41 7.13 -29.13 35.05
CA ASP A 41 6.29 -30.10 35.75
C ASP A 41 5.16 -30.65 34.87
N GLY A 42 4.95 -30.09 33.68
CA GLY A 42 3.97 -30.56 32.69
C GLY A 42 2.53 -30.11 32.94
N GLU A 43 2.30 -29.17 33.86
CA GLU A 43 0.95 -28.71 34.25
C GLU A 43 0.35 -27.71 33.25
N VAL A 44 1.17 -26.81 32.69
CA VAL A 44 0.69 -25.64 31.90
C VAL A 44 0.85 -25.85 30.38
N ALA A 45 1.76 -26.73 29.95
CA ALA A 45 2.14 -26.88 28.54
C ALA A 45 1.66 -28.18 27.88
N HIS A 46 0.65 -28.85 28.45
CA HIS A 46 0.15 -30.12 27.92
C HIS A 46 -0.32 -29.95 26.45
N GLY A 47 0.37 -30.61 25.52
CA GLY A 47 0.07 -30.55 24.08
C GLY A 47 0.74 -29.39 23.30
N ILE A 48 1.61 -28.59 23.93
CA ILE A 48 2.39 -27.57 23.22
C ILE A 48 3.65 -28.22 22.63
N VAL A 49 3.78 -28.18 21.30
CA VAL A 49 5.00 -28.62 20.62
C VAL A 49 6.09 -27.57 20.81
N GLY A 50 7.26 -27.99 21.31
CA GLY A 50 8.41 -27.12 21.53
C GLY A 50 8.84 -26.38 20.25
N TYR A 51 9.06 -25.07 20.37
CA TYR A 51 9.49 -24.21 19.27
C TYR A 51 10.98 -23.90 19.38
N ASP A 52 11.77 -24.44 18.45
CA ASP A 52 13.23 -24.30 18.44
C ASP A 52 13.67 -22.85 18.10
N PRO A 53 14.28 -22.12 19.04
CA PRO A 53 14.76 -20.75 18.81
C PRO A 53 16.06 -20.70 18.00
N VAL A 54 16.83 -21.79 17.93
CA VAL A 54 18.08 -21.89 17.16
C VAL A 54 17.79 -22.14 15.69
N ALA A 55 16.91 -23.10 15.39
CA ALA A 55 16.49 -23.40 14.02
C ALA A 55 15.80 -22.22 13.33
N ASN A 56 15.11 -21.38 14.11
CA ASN A 56 14.43 -20.18 13.62
C ASN A 56 15.30 -18.91 13.68
N HIS A 57 16.61 -19.06 13.92
CA HIS A 57 17.58 -17.96 13.97
C HIS A 57 17.24 -16.83 14.97
N GLN A 58 16.53 -17.15 16.06
CA GLN A 58 16.24 -16.22 17.15
C GLN A 58 17.39 -16.14 18.15
N VAL A 59 18.13 -17.24 18.33
CA VAL A 59 19.31 -17.34 19.21
C VAL A 59 20.39 -18.21 18.54
N LYS A 60 21.66 -17.97 18.85
CA LYS A 60 22.77 -18.85 18.43
C LYS A 60 22.96 -20.00 19.41
N ALA A 61 23.29 -21.19 18.91
CA ALA A 61 23.68 -22.32 19.76
C ALA A 61 24.86 -21.97 20.69
N GLU A 62 25.82 -21.18 20.20
CA GLU A 62 26.96 -20.69 20.99
C GLU A 62 26.54 -19.84 22.20
N ASP A 63 25.48 -19.04 22.05
CA ASP A 63 24.99 -18.16 23.12
C ASP A 63 24.27 -18.99 24.20
N ILE A 64 23.57 -20.05 23.80
CA ILE A 64 22.98 -21.03 24.74
C ILE A 64 24.09 -21.71 25.53
N ALA A 65 25.10 -22.28 24.87
CA ALA A 65 26.21 -22.96 25.55
C ALA A 65 26.97 -22.06 26.55
N ARG A 66 27.13 -20.76 26.22
CA ARG A 66 27.73 -19.77 27.14
C ARG A 66 26.84 -19.49 28.36
N CYS A 67 25.52 -19.51 28.19
CA CYS A 67 24.57 -19.28 29.28
C CYS A 67 24.37 -20.55 30.15
N GLU A 68 24.53 -21.73 29.57
CA GLU A 68 24.55 -23.00 30.32
C GLU A 68 25.77 -23.10 31.26
N ALA A 69 26.92 -22.59 30.82
CA ALA A 69 28.15 -22.56 31.63
C ALA A 69 28.14 -21.48 32.73
N ASP A 70 27.25 -20.49 32.67
CA ASP A 70 27.21 -19.36 33.60
C ASP A 70 25.76 -18.91 33.86
N SER A 71 25.23 -19.31 35.02
CA SER A 71 23.87 -19.03 35.47
C SER A 71 23.56 -17.54 35.67
N LYS A 72 24.57 -16.67 35.72
CA LYS A 72 24.39 -15.22 35.82
C LYS A 72 24.20 -14.56 34.46
N ARG A 73 24.53 -15.24 33.36
CA ARG A 73 24.33 -14.70 32.01
C ARG A 73 22.88 -14.80 31.60
N ARG A 74 22.48 -13.90 30.70
CA ARG A 74 21.12 -13.80 30.19
C ARG A 74 21.13 -13.99 28.69
N LEU A 75 20.22 -14.83 28.23
CA LEU A 75 20.04 -15.11 26.81
C LEU A 75 19.43 -13.86 26.15
N THR A 76 20.00 -13.42 25.04
CA THR A 76 19.50 -12.25 24.30
C THR A 76 19.08 -12.65 22.90
N LEU A 77 17.91 -12.15 22.47
CA LEU A 77 17.45 -12.36 21.10
C LEU A 77 18.39 -11.70 20.09
N LEU A 78 18.67 -12.43 19.01
CA LEU A 78 19.29 -11.89 17.82
C LEU A 78 18.36 -10.83 17.21
N LYS A 79 18.94 -9.71 16.78
CA LYS A 79 18.20 -8.72 15.99
C LYS A 79 17.79 -9.39 14.67
N PRO A 80 16.50 -9.41 14.30
CA PRO A 80 16.10 -9.97 13.03
C PRO A 80 16.78 -9.18 11.90
N SER A 81 17.62 -9.87 11.12
CA SER A 81 18.33 -9.26 9.98
C SER A 81 17.39 -8.92 8.82
N ASN A 82 16.15 -9.40 8.86
CA ASN A 82 15.23 -9.23 7.75
C ASN A 82 14.22 -8.09 8.06
N PRO A 83 14.30 -6.94 7.35
CA PRO A 83 13.16 -6.04 7.32
C PRO A 83 11.99 -6.82 6.72
N LEU A 84 10.97 -7.10 7.55
CA LEU A 84 9.73 -7.71 7.11
C LEU A 84 9.31 -7.07 5.78
N PRO A 85 9.10 -7.84 4.70
CA PRO A 85 8.65 -7.26 3.45
C PRO A 85 7.35 -6.52 3.76
N ARG A 86 7.34 -5.18 3.56
CA ARG A 86 6.13 -4.38 3.74
C ARG A 86 5.04 -5.06 2.95
N ARG A 87 4.01 -5.54 3.64
CA ARG A 87 2.88 -6.25 3.05
C ARG A 87 2.43 -5.43 1.84
N THR A 88 2.60 -5.97 0.63
CA THR A 88 2.13 -5.32 -0.59
C THR A 88 0.67 -5.02 -0.35
N LYS A 89 0.28 -3.74 -0.40
CA LYS A 89 -1.11 -3.34 -0.15
C LYS A 89 -1.98 -4.15 -1.11
N GLY A 90 -2.64 -5.19 -0.59
CA GLY A 90 -3.54 -6.02 -1.36
C GLY A 90 -4.67 -5.16 -1.94
N ALA A 91 -5.33 -5.66 -2.98
CA ALA A 91 -6.46 -4.96 -3.59
C ALA A 91 -7.43 -4.48 -2.50
N ARG A 92 -7.63 -3.17 -2.41
CA ARG A 92 -8.52 -2.58 -1.41
C ARG A 92 -9.92 -3.12 -1.63
N TYR A 93 -10.54 -3.64 -0.58
CA TYR A 93 -11.93 -4.09 -0.63
C TYR A 93 -12.82 -2.93 -1.11
N THR A 94 -13.49 -3.10 -2.25
CA THR A 94 -14.47 -2.12 -2.74
C THR A 94 -15.83 -2.45 -2.10
N PRO A 95 -16.41 -1.52 -1.31
CA PRO A 95 -17.70 -1.73 -0.66
C PRO A 95 -18.81 -1.96 -1.69
N VAL A 96 -19.83 -2.75 -1.32
CA VAL A 96 -20.92 -3.20 -2.22
C VAL A 96 -21.62 -2.01 -2.90
N ALA A 97 -21.86 -0.92 -2.17
CA ALA A 97 -22.48 0.30 -2.70
C ALA A 97 -21.74 0.87 -3.92
N LYS A 98 -20.40 0.78 -3.94
CA LYS A 98 -19.55 1.30 -5.01
C LYS A 98 -19.33 0.31 -6.16
N ARG A 99 -19.93 -0.89 -6.11
CA ARG A 99 -19.76 -1.89 -7.18
C ARG A 99 -20.49 -1.50 -8.45
N ASN A 100 -21.58 -0.75 -8.35
CA ASN A 100 -22.33 -0.25 -9.49
C ASN A 100 -21.57 0.85 -10.26
N ASP A 101 -20.67 1.56 -9.59
CA ASP A 101 -19.83 2.61 -10.20
C ASP A 101 -18.55 2.05 -10.86
N ARG A 102 -18.23 0.77 -10.65
CA ARG A 102 -17.06 0.11 -11.28
C ARG A 102 -17.12 0.09 -12.81
N PRO A 103 -18.22 -0.28 -13.48
CA PRO A 103 -18.29 -0.23 -14.94
C PRO A 103 -18.07 1.19 -15.50
N ASP A 104 -18.57 2.22 -14.81
CA ASP A 104 -18.36 3.63 -15.16
C ASP A 104 -16.88 4.03 -15.10
N ALA A 105 -16.20 3.59 -14.03
CA ALA A 105 -14.76 3.78 -13.87
C ALA A 105 -13.93 3.02 -14.92
N ILE A 106 -14.31 1.78 -15.25
CA ILE A 106 -13.64 1.00 -16.29
C ILE A 106 -13.79 1.70 -17.64
N ALA A 107 -14.99 2.16 -17.99
CA ALA A 107 -15.24 2.88 -19.23
C ALA A 107 -14.43 4.18 -19.32
N PHE A 108 -14.27 4.90 -18.19
CA PHE A 108 -13.40 6.07 -18.11
C PHE A 108 -11.93 5.73 -18.34
N LEU A 109 -11.40 4.68 -17.70
CA LEU A 109 -10.00 4.28 -17.88
C LEU A 109 -9.72 3.82 -19.31
N LEU A 110 -10.62 3.03 -19.90
CA LEU A 110 -10.48 2.56 -21.28
C LEU A 110 -10.49 3.72 -22.29
N ARG A 111 -11.26 4.78 -22.02
CA ARG A 111 -11.35 5.95 -22.89
C ARG A 111 -10.15 6.89 -22.75
N ASN A 112 -9.75 7.20 -21.52
CA ASN A 112 -8.77 8.26 -21.25
C ASN A 112 -7.33 7.76 -21.08
N PHE A 113 -7.16 6.47 -20.77
CA PHE A 113 -5.87 5.85 -20.54
C PHE A 113 -5.73 4.54 -21.33
N PRO A 114 -5.74 4.58 -22.66
CA PRO A 114 -5.64 3.39 -23.51
C PRO A 114 -4.32 2.62 -23.31
N GLN A 115 -3.28 3.25 -22.75
CA GLN A 115 -2.03 2.60 -22.38
C GLN A 115 -2.16 1.59 -21.22
N LEU A 116 -3.21 1.69 -20.40
CA LEU A 116 -3.39 0.79 -19.26
C LEU A 116 -3.77 -0.61 -19.73
N SER A 117 -3.02 -1.62 -19.27
CA SER A 117 -3.38 -3.01 -19.53
C SER A 117 -4.55 -3.46 -18.65
N GLU A 118 -5.30 -4.46 -19.11
CA GLU A 118 -6.40 -5.05 -18.33
C GLU A 118 -5.94 -5.56 -16.96
N GLN A 119 -4.69 -6.02 -16.87
CA GLN A 119 -4.08 -6.44 -15.61
C GLN A 119 -3.86 -5.26 -14.66
N GLN A 120 -3.45 -4.10 -15.16
CA GLN A 120 -3.31 -2.88 -14.37
C GLN A 120 -4.68 -2.36 -13.92
N ILE A 121 -5.67 -2.34 -14.80
CA ILE A 121 -7.05 -1.92 -14.47
C ILE A 121 -7.67 -2.86 -13.41
N SER A 122 -7.48 -4.17 -13.57
CA SER A 122 -7.96 -5.20 -12.62
C SER A 122 -7.38 -4.98 -11.23
N LYS A 123 -6.07 -4.72 -11.12
CA LYS A 123 -5.38 -4.43 -9.86
C LYS A 123 -5.83 -3.09 -9.25
N LEU A 124 -6.01 -2.06 -10.08
CA LEU A 124 -6.37 -0.70 -9.64
C LEU A 124 -7.79 -0.62 -9.09
N LEU A 125 -8.77 -1.22 -9.78
CA LEU A 125 -10.18 -1.15 -9.42
C LEU A 125 -10.68 -2.37 -8.63
N GLY A 126 -9.85 -3.41 -8.47
CA GLY A 126 -10.21 -4.67 -7.81
C GLY A 126 -11.28 -5.46 -8.58
N THR A 127 -11.26 -5.41 -9.91
CA THR A 127 -12.23 -6.07 -10.80
C THR A 127 -11.61 -7.26 -11.53
N THR A 128 -12.41 -8.08 -12.22
CA THR A 128 -11.92 -9.20 -13.03
C THR A 128 -11.69 -8.79 -14.48
N LYS A 129 -10.79 -9.49 -15.18
CA LYS A 129 -10.52 -9.27 -16.62
C LYS A 129 -11.79 -9.43 -17.47
N ASP A 130 -12.58 -10.45 -17.17
CA ASP A 130 -13.87 -10.70 -17.84
C ASP A 130 -14.82 -9.49 -17.75
N THR A 131 -14.89 -8.83 -16.59
CA THR A 131 -15.71 -7.62 -16.44
C THR A 131 -15.18 -6.47 -17.30
N ILE A 132 -13.86 -6.31 -17.40
CA ILE A 132 -13.23 -5.27 -18.22
C ILE A 132 -13.55 -5.49 -19.71
N ILE A 133 -13.43 -6.74 -20.18
CA ILE A 133 -13.73 -7.12 -21.56
C ILE A 133 -15.22 -6.86 -21.87
N LYS A 134 -16.13 -7.30 -20.99
CA LYS A 134 -17.57 -7.04 -21.15
C LYS A 134 -17.92 -5.56 -21.22
N VAL A 135 -17.25 -4.70 -20.44
CA VAL A 135 -17.45 -3.25 -20.52
C VAL A 135 -16.88 -2.69 -21.82
N ARG A 136 -15.69 -3.13 -22.27
CA ARG A 136 -15.08 -2.72 -23.54
C ARG A 136 -15.96 -3.09 -24.74
N GLU A 137 -16.49 -4.31 -24.75
CA GLU A 137 -17.32 -4.85 -25.83
C GLU A 137 -18.79 -4.47 -25.69
N ARG A 138 -19.15 -3.67 -24.69
CA ARG A 138 -20.55 -3.28 -24.39
C ARG A 138 -21.49 -4.47 -24.12
N GLN A 139 -20.94 -5.62 -23.72
CA GLN A 139 -21.68 -6.84 -23.34
C GLN A 139 -21.98 -6.95 -21.83
N HIS A 140 -21.63 -5.93 -21.04
CA HIS A 140 -22.04 -5.88 -19.64
C HIS A 140 -23.56 -5.71 -19.55
N TRP A 141 -24.22 -6.39 -18.60
CA TRP A 141 -25.69 -6.35 -18.47
C TRP A 141 -26.24 -4.92 -18.33
N ASN A 142 -25.46 -4.00 -17.74
CA ASN A 142 -25.82 -2.60 -17.55
C ASN A 142 -25.23 -1.64 -18.61
N SER A 143 -24.78 -2.16 -19.76
CA SER A 143 -24.02 -1.41 -20.78
C SER A 143 -24.70 -0.10 -21.22
N ALA A 144 -26.02 -0.10 -21.37
CA ALA A 144 -26.81 1.07 -21.78
C ALA A 144 -26.72 2.26 -20.79
N ASN A 145 -26.47 1.99 -19.51
CA ASN A 145 -26.43 3.02 -18.47
C ASN A 145 -25.00 3.43 -18.06
N ILE A 146 -23.97 2.81 -18.65
CA ILE A 146 -22.58 3.09 -18.29
C ILE A 146 -22.20 4.51 -18.71
N LYS A 147 -21.79 5.34 -17.76
CA LYS A 147 -21.32 6.71 -18.00
C LYS A 147 -19.86 6.83 -17.55
N PRO A 148 -18.91 7.11 -18.45
CA PRO A 148 -17.51 7.25 -18.09
C PRO A 148 -17.31 8.30 -16.98
N ARG A 149 -16.90 7.85 -15.78
CA ARG A 149 -16.64 8.70 -14.62
C ARG A 149 -15.28 8.39 -14.01
N ASP A 150 -14.61 9.41 -13.47
CA ASP A 150 -13.28 9.28 -12.92
C ASP A 150 -13.25 8.37 -11.68
N PRO A 151 -12.42 7.29 -11.66
CA PRO A 151 -12.32 6.38 -10.52
C PRO A 151 -11.82 7.04 -9.23
N VAL A 152 -11.08 8.14 -9.31
CA VAL A 152 -10.62 8.91 -8.14
C VAL A 152 -11.78 9.66 -7.51
N ILE A 153 -12.62 10.31 -8.33
CA ILE A 153 -13.82 11.03 -7.86
C ILE A 153 -14.84 10.05 -7.25
N LEU A 154 -15.00 8.87 -7.86
CA LEU A 154 -15.83 7.79 -7.32
C LEU A 154 -15.24 7.18 -6.02
N GLY A 155 -14.00 7.51 -5.69
CA GLY A 155 -13.26 6.98 -4.53
C GLY A 155 -13.04 5.47 -4.63
N LEU A 156 -12.77 4.97 -5.83
CA LEU A 156 -12.39 3.59 -6.13
C LEU A 156 -10.87 3.40 -6.09
N CYS A 157 -10.10 4.41 -6.49
CA CYS A 157 -8.65 4.47 -6.33
C CYS A 157 -8.21 5.85 -5.81
N SER A 158 -6.95 5.96 -5.39
CA SER A 158 -6.36 7.27 -5.07
C SER A 158 -5.66 7.87 -6.29
N GLN A 159 -5.51 9.20 -6.32
CA GLN A 159 -4.76 9.88 -7.39
C GLN A 159 -3.34 9.32 -7.54
N THR A 160 -2.69 9.04 -6.41
CA THR A 160 -1.34 8.46 -6.37
C THR A 160 -1.30 7.09 -7.04
N ASP A 161 -2.29 6.23 -6.80
CA ASP A 161 -2.34 4.90 -7.41
C ASP A 161 -2.62 4.97 -8.92
N LEU A 162 -3.49 5.90 -9.35
CA LEU A 162 -3.78 6.12 -10.76
C LEU A 162 -2.52 6.58 -11.50
N ASN A 163 -1.82 7.59 -10.96
CA ASN A 163 -0.57 8.09 -11.54
C ASN A 163 0.50 6.99 -11.59
N ALA A 164 0.65 6.19 -10.53
CA ALA A 164 1.59 5.07 -10.51
C ALA A 164 1.26 4.02 -11.58
N ALA A 165 -0.03 3.69 -11.78
CA ALA A 165 -0.46 2.74 -12.80
C ALA A 165 -0.18 3.26 -14.23
N VAL A 166 -0.41 4.55 -14.47
CA VAL A 166 -0.13 5.21 -15.76
C VAL A 166 1.36 5.27 -16.03
N ASN A 167 2.18 5.66 -15.05
CA ASN A 167 3.64 5.68 -15.19
C ASN A 167 4.20 4.29 -15.51
N ALA A 168 3.76 3.26 -14.76
CA ALA A 168 4.15 1.88 -15.04
C ALA A 168 3.69 1.39 -16.42
N ALA A 169 2.56 1.89 -16.94
CA ALA A 169 2.12 1.61 -18.30
C ALA A 169 3.00 2.29 -19.35
N ASN A 170 3.35 3.56 -19.13
CA ASN A 170 4.24 4.31 -20.01
C ASN A 170 5.64 3.68 -20.06
N GLU A 171 6.21 3.29 -18.90
CA GLU A 171 7.48 2.57 -18.82
C GLU A 171 7.46 1.21 -19.53
N ARG A 172 6.30 0.54 -19.55
CA ARG A 172 6.13 -0.70 -20.31
C ARG A 172 6.14 -0.40 -21.82
N LEU A 173 5.38 0.59 -22.27
CA LEU A 173 5.33 0.97 -23.69
C LEU A 173 6.69 1.46 -24.20
N THR A 174 7.43 2.25 -23.42
CA THR A 174 8.78 2.70 -23.81
C THR A 174 9.76 1.54 -23.94
N ARG A 175 9.69 0.56 -23.03
CA ARG A 175 10.48 -0.68 -23.13
C ARG A 175 10.11 -1.52 -24.36
N GLU A 176 8.83 -1.51 -24.73
CA GLU A 176 8.29 -2.21 -25.91
C GLU A 176 8.48 -1.41 -27.22
N GLY A 177 9.05 -0.19 -27.16
CA GLY A 177 9.28 0.67 -28.32
C GLY A 177 8.00 1.27 -28.92
N GLN A 178 6.89 1.26 -28.18
CA GLN A 178 5.59 1.78 -28.62
C GLN A 178 5.41 3.25 -28.22
N ALA A 179 4.80 4.04 -29.09
CA ALA A 179 4.47 5.44 -28.80
C ALA A 179 3.45 5.52 -27.65
N ILE A 180 3.70 6.41 -26.69
CA ILE A 180 2.76 6.67 -25.59
C ILE A 180 1.54 7.39 -26.19
N PRO A 181 0.32 6.81 -26.11
CA PRO A 181 -0.87 7.49 -26.60
C PRO A 181 -1.12 8.77 -25.79
N PRO A 182 -1.52 9.88 -26.43
CA PRO A 182 -1.83 11.11 -25.72
C PRO A 182 -3.00 10.88 -24.76
N SER A 183 -2.84 11.30 -23.50
CA SER A 183 -3.95 11.27 -22.54
C SER A 183 -4.97 12.34 -22.91
N THR A 184 -6.25 11.97 -22.93
CA THR A 184 -7.34 12.91 -23.25
C THR A 184 -7.69 13.85 -22.08
N LEU A 185 -7.11 13.64 -20.90
CA LEU A 185 -7.38 14.46 -19.70
C LEU A 185 -6.48 15.68 -19.57
N TYR A 186 -5.34 15.65 -20.26
CA TYR A 186 -4.43 16.77 -20.38
C TYR A 186 -4.07 16.88 -21.86
N PRO A 187 -4.79 17.70 -22.66
CA PRO A 187 -4.24 18.05 -23.96
C PRO A 187 -2.81 18.55 -23.74
N PRO A 188 -1.86 18.23 -24.64
CA PRO A 188 -0.57 18.90 -24.62
C PRO A 188 -0.85 20.40 -24.48
N PHE A 189 -0.26 21.03 -23.48
CA PHE A 189 -0.32 22.47 -23.37
C PHE A 189 0.35 23.00 -24.64
N GLU A 190 -0.46 23.38 -25.64
CA GLU A 190 0.00 24.21 -26.74
C GLU A 190 0.57 25.43 -26.05
N GLY A 191 1.91 25.51 -26.03
CA GLY A 191 2.60 26.60 -25.37
C GLY A 191 1.95 27.89 -25.83
N PHE A 192 1.62 28.76 -24.88
CA PHE A 192 1.36 30.15 -25.24
C PHE A 192 2.60 30.59 -26.01
N GLU A 193 2.44 30.70 -27.34
CA GLU A 193 3.40 31.33 -28.21
C GLU A 193 3.72 32.66 -27.54
N ASN A 194 5.02 32.93 -27.31
CA ASN A 194 5.48 34.17 -26.70
C ASN A 194 5.04 35.31 -27.61
N THR A 195 3.83 35.81 -27.41
CA THR A 195 3.40 37.09 -27.94
C THR A 195 4.16 38.11 -27.12
N GLU A 196 5.23 38.63 -27.72
CA GLU A 196 5.92 39.81 -27.21
C GLU A 196 4.85 40.84 -26.80
N PRO A 197 4.97 41.45 -25.61
CA PRO A 197 3.99 42.42 -25.17
C PRO A 197 3.90 43.53 -26.22
N PRO A 198 2.69 43.94 -26.64
CA PRO A 198 2.56 45.02 -27.61
C PRO A 198 3.23 46.26 -27.03
N THR A 199 4.12 46.85 -27.82
CA THR A 199 4.77 48.12 -27.53
C THR A 199 3.69 49.17 -27.24
N PRO A 200 3.84 50.01 -26.19
CA PRO A 200 2.83 50.99 -25.86
C PRO A 200 2.83 52.09 -26.94
N THR A 201 1.87 52.02 -27.86
CA THR A 201 1.61 53.12 -28.79
C THR A 201 0.99 54.27 -28.00
N GLU A 202 1.71 55.39 -27.92
CA GLU A 202 1.23 56.67 -27.38
C GLU A 202 -0.16 57.00 -27.93
N THR A 203 -1.17 56.96 -27.06
CA THR A 203 -2.50 57.46 -27.41
C THR A 203 -2.54 58.94 -27.06
N LYS A 204 -2.53 59.79 -28.09
CA LYS A 204 -2.76 61.22 -27.94
C LYS A 204 -4.18 61.47 -27.42
N GLU A 205 -4.21 62.38 -26.45
CA GLU A 205 -5.37 62.93 -25.76
C GLU A 205 -6.49 63.37 -26.71
N GLY A 206 -7.73 63.05 -26.33
CA GLY A 206 -8.93 63.40 -27.08
C GLY A 206 -10.18 63.32 -26.21
N THR A 207 -10.26 64.26 -25.26
CA THR A 207 -11.44 64.75 -24.53
C THR A 207 -12.79 64.42 -25.17
N THR A 208 -13.69 63.76 -24.43
CA THR A 208 -15.06 64.28 -24.19
C THR A 208 -15.68 63.60 -22.96
N ALA A 209 -16.36 64.43 -22.17
CA ALA A 209 -16.90 64.14 -20.86
C ALA A 209 -18.20 63.31 -20.90
N PHE A 210 -18.40 62.46 -19.89
CA PHE A 210 -19.71 61.89 -19.55
C PHE A 210 -20.06 62.22 -18.09
N PRO A 211 -21.27 62.72 -17.81
CA PRO A 211 -21.63 63.21 -16.48
C PRO A 211 -22.03 62.07 -15.53
N MET A 212 -21.64 62.23 -14.27
CA MET A 212 -22.12 61.46 -13.12
C MET A 212 -23.55 61.88 -12.76
N PHE A 213 -24.47 60.92 -12.73
CA PHE A 213 -25.72 61.04 -11.98
C PHE A 213 -25.72 60.00 -10.85
N TYR A 214 -25.62 60.51 -9.62
CA TYR A 214 -25.80 59.79 -8.37
C TYR A 214 -27.29 59.52 -8.16
N GLN A 215 -27.65 58.27 -7.93
CA GLN A 215 -28.99 57.83 -7.58
C GLN A 215 -29.18 57.98 -6.06
N LYS A 216 -30.23 58.71 -5.68
CA LYS A 216 -30.70 58.93 -4.31
C LYS A 216 -31.73 57.84 -4.01
N GLU A 217 -31.56 57.08 -2.93
CA GLU A 217 -32.64 56.29 -2.34
C GLU A 217 -32.88 56.77 -0.90
N GLU A 218 -34.16 56.86 -0.57
CA GLU A 218 -34.76 57.21 0.73
C GLU A 218 -34.70 56.04 1.73
#